data_AF-A0A9X2IHN5-F1
#
_entry.id   AF-A0A9X2IHN5-F1
#
_cell.length_a   1.000
_cell.length_b   1.000
_cell.length_c   1.000
_cell.angle_alpha   90.00
_cell.angle_beta   90.00
_cell.angle_gamma   90.00
#
_symmetry.space_group_name_H-M   'P 1'
#
loop_
_entity.id
_entity.type
_entity.pdbx_description
1 polymer ?
#
loop_
_entity_poly.entity_id
_entity_poly.type
_entity_poly.pdbx_seq_one_letter_code
_entity_poly.pdbx_strand_id
1 'polypeptide(L)'
;MRFTVLATFAALITYVWFMVKVARARKQFGVEAPKVSGNANFERIFRVQQNTVEQLVLFLPSLWLFGYYTSDALAGLLGLCWTAARVLYASEYYTDARKRGPGAALTTLIGIVLLVGGTIGALLKMY
;
A
#
# COMPACT_ATOMS: atom_id res chain seq x y z
N MET A 1 15.28 9.56 10.71
CA MET A 1 14.69 8.82 9.57
C MET A 1 14.68 7.29 9.77
N ARG A 2 14.93 6.76 10.97
CA ARG A 2 14.98 5.30 11.20
C ARG A 2 13.59 4.68 11.04
N PHE A 3 12.57 5.32 11.59
CA PHE A 3 11.21 4.78 11.59
C PHE A 3 10.58 4.83 10.19
N THR A 4 10.83 5.90 9.45
CA THR A 4 10.46 6.04 8.03
C THR A 4 11.04 4.91 7.17
N VAL A 5 12.32 4.56 7.38
CA VAL A 5 13.00 3.46 6.67
C VAL A 5 12.38 2.11 7.01
N LEU A 6 12.13 1.83 8.29
CA LEU A 6 11.51 0.58 8.72
C LEU A 6 10.08 0.41 8.15
N ALA A 7 9.29 1.49 8.13
CA ALA A 7 7.96 1.49 7.52
C ALA A 7 8.03 1.26 6.00
N THR A 8 9.04 1.83 5.32
CA THR A 8 9.29 1.57 3.90
C THR A 8 9.53 0.08 3.65
N PHE A 9 10.41 -0.55 4.43
CA PHE A 9 10.66 -1.99 4.31
C PHE A 9 9.42 -2.84 4.58
N ALA A 10 8.62 -2.50 5.61
CA ALA A 10 7.37 -3.21 5.90
C ALA A 10 6.38 -3.17 4.71
N ALA A 11 6.24 -2.01 4.07
CA ALA A 11 5.38 -1.85 2.89
C ALA A 11 5.90 -2.66 1.69
N LEU A 12 7.21 -2.61 1.43
CA LEU A 12 7.84 -3.35 0.33
C LEU A 12 7.77 -4.87 0.52
N ILE A 13 8.02 -5.37 1.74
CA ILE A 13 7.86 -6.79 2.07
C ILE A 13 6.41 -7.24 1.82
N THR A 14 5.44 -6.44 2.23
CA THR A 14 4.02 -6.71 1.98
C THR A 14 3.70 -6.74 0.48
N TYR A 15 4.29 -5.85 -0.31
CA TYR A 15 4.11 -5.85 -1.76
C TYR A 15 4.75 -7.08 -2.43
N VAL A 16 5.94 -7.50 -2.00
CA VAL A 16 6.58 -8.76 -2.44
C VAL A 16 5.68 -9.95 -2.13
N TRP A 17 5.06 -9.98 -0.95
CA TRP A 17 4.09 -11.02 -0.59
C TRP A 17 2.88 -11.05 -1.55
N PHE A 18 2.35 -9.89 -1.97
CA PHE A 18 1.30 -9.85 -2.99
C PHE A 18 1.77 -10.31 -4.37
N MET A 19 2.99 -10.00 -4.79
CA MET A 19 3.56 -10.54 -6.04
C MET A 19 3.64 -12.07 -6.01
N VAL A 20 4.10 -12.64 -4.89
CA VAL A 20 4.13 -14.10 -4.69
C VAL A 20 2.72 -14.70 -4.74
N LYS A 21 1.72 -14.04 -4.15
CA LYS A 21 0.31 -14.48 -4.24
C LYS A 21 -0.19 -14.51 -5.69
N VAL A 22 0.10 -13.49 -6.49
CA VAL A 22 -0.25 -13.48 -7.93
C VAL A 22 0.42 -14.64 -8.66
N ALA A 23 1.72 -14.85 -8.46
CA ALA A 23 2.45 -15.93 -9.11
C ALA A 23 1.88 -17.33 -8.78
N ARG A 24 1.48 -17.54 -7.52
CA ARG A 24 0.80 -18.77 -7.09
C ARG A 24 -0.60 -18.89 -7.70
N ALA A 25 -1.37 -17.81 -7.70
CA ALA A 25 -2.72 -17.77 -8.26
C ALA A 25 -2.74 -18.08 -9.76
N ARG A 26 -1.73 -17.63 -10.53
CA ARG A 26 -1.60 -17.99 -11.96
C ARG A 26 -1.58 -19.50 -12.16
N LYS A 27 -0.76 -20.21 -11.39
CA LYS A 27 -0.67 -21.68 -11.44
C LYS A 27 -1.96 -22.33 -10.96
N GLN A 28 -2.51 -21.85 -9.83
CA GLN A 28 -3.72 -22.41 -9.22
C GLN A 28 -4.96 -22.32 -10.12
N PHE A 29 -5.11 -21.22 -10.86
CA PHE A 29 -6.29 -20.94 -11.68
C PHE A 29 -6.06 -21.10 -13.19
N GLY A 30 -4.89 -21.60 -13.62
CA GLY A 30 -4.57 -21.83 -15.02
C GLY A 30 -4.49 -20.55 -15.87
N VAL A 31 -4.07 -19.43 -15.29
CA VAL A 31 -3.96 -18.13 -16.00
C VAL A 31 -2.51 -17.90 -16.44
N GLU A 32 -2.18 -18.40 -17.62
CA GLU A 32 -0.86 -18.27 -18.23
C GLU A 32 -0.53 -16.82 -18.61
N ALA A 33 0.72 -16.40 -18.43
CA ALA A 33 1.18 -15.11 -18.92
C ALA A 33 1.07 -15.06 -20.47
N PRO A 34 0.72 -13.91 -21.07
CA PRO A 34 0.53 -12.59 -20.47
C PRO A 34 -0.90 -12.31 -19.98
N LYS A 35 -1.80 -13.31 -19.93
CA LYS A 35 -3.20 -13.09 -19.55
C LYS A 35 -3.31 -12.53 -18.13
N VAL A 36 -4.24 -11.60 -17.95
CA VAL A 36 -4.56 -10.96 -16.66
C VAL A 36 -6.04 -11.09 -16.31
N SER A 37 -6.79 -11.88 -17.09
CA SER A 37 -8.20 -12.20 -16.89
C SER A 37 -8.45 -13.71 -17.04
N GLY A 38 -9.56 -14.19 -16.49
CA GLY A 38 -9.99 -15.58 -16.56
C GLY A 38 -10.82 -15.99 -15.35
N ASN A 39 -10.15 -16.36 -14.25
CA ASN A 39 -10.84 -16.74 -13.01
C ASN A 39 -11.08 -15.51 -12.12
N ALA A 40 -12.31 -15.33 -11.63
CA ALA A 40 -12.66 -14.18 -10.79
C ALA A 40 -11.81 -14.07 -9.51
N ASN A 41 -11.42 -15.19 -8.89
CA ASN A 41 -10.54 -15.15 -7.71
C ASN A 41 -9.11 -14.74 -8.08
N PHE A 42 -8.61 -15.21 -9.24
CA PHE A 42 -7.32 -14.74 -9.78
C PHE A 42 -7.36 -13.24 -10.02
N GLU A 43 -8.40 -12.73 -10.67
CA GLU A 43 -8.54 -11.30 -11.00
C GLU A 43 -8.56 -10.42 -9.75
N ARG A 44 -9.22 -10.86 -8.67
CA ARG A 44 -9.19 -10.16 -7.37
C ARG A 44 -7.78 -10.15 -6.77
N ILE A 45 -7.07 -11.29 -6.80
CA ILE A 45 -5.68 -11.37 -6.31
C ILE A 45 -4.75 -10.46 -7.11
N PHE A 46 -4.88 -10.49 -8.44
CA PHE A 46 -4.13 -9.64 -9.34
C PHE A 46 -4.43 -8.15 -9.08
N ARG A 47 -5.70 -7.78 -8.90
CA ARG A 47 -6.08 -6.39 -8.62
C ARG A 47 -5.62 -5.87 -7.27
N VAL A 48 -5.51 -6.71 -6.25
CA VAL A 48 -4.90 -6.30 -4.98
C VAL A 48 -3.43 -5.93 -5.17
N GLN A 49 -2.66 -6.76 -5.88
CA GLN A 49 -1.25 -6.46 -6.16
C GLN A 49 -1.11 -5.20 -7.03
N GLN A 50 -1.87 -5.08 -8.11
CA GLN A 50 -1.82 -3.92 -8.98
C GLN A 50 -2.21 -2.62 -8.26
N ASN A 51 -3.30 -2.63 -7.51
CA ASN A 51 -3.70 -1.45 -6.74
C ASN A 51 -2.66 -1.11 -5.65
N THR A 52 -1.97 -2.10 -5.09
CA THR A 52 -0.92 -1.81 -4.10
C THR A 52 0.26 -1.10 -4.75
N VAL A 53 0.69 -1.48 -5.96
CA VAL A 53 1.77 -0.77 -6.64
C VAL A 53 1.36 0.66 -7.01
N GLU A 54 0.12 0.87 -7.47
CA GLU A 54 -0.43 2.20 -7.74
C GLU A 54 -0.40 3.08 -6.47
N GLN A 55 -0.76 2.52 -5.31
CA GLN A 55 -0.76 3.24 -4.04
C GLN A 55 0.66 3.49 -3.49
N LEU A 56 1.61 2.59 -3.73
CA LEU A 56 3.02 2.78 -3.32
C LEU A 56 3.65 4.01 -3.97
N VAL A 57 3.28 4.34 -5.22
CA VAL A 57 3.79 5.52 -5.94
C VAL A 57 3.46 6.81 -5.21
N LEU A 58 2.29 6.91 -4.58
CA LEU A 58 1.91 8.06 -3.76
C LEU A 58 2.49 7.94 -2.33
N PHE A 59 2.38 6.77 -1.74
CA PHE A 59 2.71 6.53 -0.34
C PHE A 59 4.19 6.75 -0.03
N LEU A 60 5.11 6.19 -0.81
CA LEU A 60 6.54 6.23 -0.49
C LEU A 60 7.09 7.66 -0.51
N PRO A 61 6.88 8.50 -1.55
CA PRO A 61 7.34 9.88 -1.53
C PRO A 61 6.70 10.67 -0.37
N SER A 62 5.40 10.51 -0.15
CA SER A 62 4.67 11.21 0.92
C SER A 62 5.20 10.84 2.31
N LEU A 63 5.47 9.56 2.55
CA LEU A 63 6.06 9.04 3.79
C LEU A 63 7.41 9.68 4.07
N TRP A 64 8.29 9.72 3.06
CA TRP A 64 9.64 10.27 3.19
C TRP A 64 9.63 11.79 3.41
N LEU A 65 8.79 12.52 2.67
CA LEU A 65 8.62 13.95 2.84
C LEU A 65 8.07 14.27 4.24
N PHE A 66 7.03 13.58 4.69
CA PHE A 66 6.50 13.74 6.05
C PHE A 66 7.55 13.40 7.11
N GLY A 67 8.29 12.30 6.96
CA GLY A 67 9.32 11.89 7.92
C GLY A 67 10.42 12.95 8.05
N TYR A 68 10.83 13.55 6.94
CA TYR A 68 11.90 14.54 6.89
C TYR A 68 11.47 15.95 7.30
N TYR A 69 10.25 16.37 6.91
CA TYR A 69 9.76 17.72 7.11
C TYR A 69 8.86 17.88 8.34
N THR A 70 8.32 16.79 8.89
CA THR A 70 7.33 16.85 9.97
C THR A 70 7.76 16.03 11.18
N SER A 71 7.87 14.71 11.06
CA SER A 71 8.30 13.85 12.17
C SER A 71 8.56 12.42 11.71
N ASP A 72 9.78 11.92 11.93
CA ASP A 72 10.17 10.52 11.65
C ASP A 72 9.33 9.49 12.43
N ALA A 73 9.06 9.73 13.73
CA ALA A 73 8.32 8.77 14.56
C ALA A 73 6.87 8.59 14.07
N LEU A 74 6.16 9.71 13.86
CA LEU A 74 4.81 9.71 13.28
C LEU A 74 4.77 9.13 11.85
N ALA A 75 5.77 9.40 11.00
CA ALA A 75 5.88 8.76 9.69
C ALA A 75 5.93 7.23 9.83
N GLY A 76 6.77 6.72 10.75
CA GLY A 76 6.85 5.29 11.02
C GLY A 76 5.51 4.67 11.43
N LEU A 77 4.81 5.30 12.38
CA LEU A 77 3.50 4.84 12.86
C LEU A 77 2.48 4.81 11.71
N LEU A 78 2.34 5.92 10.98
CA LEU A 78 1.41 6.03 9.85
C LEU A 78 1.77 5.03 8.74
N GLY A 79 3.04 4.79 8.47
CA GLY A 79 3.48 3.82 7.48
C GLY A 79 3.17 2.37 7.87
N LEU A 80 3.25 2.02 9.15
CA LEU A 80 2.78 0.71 9.64
C LEU A 80 1.26 0.59 9.55
N CYS A 81 0.51 1.64 9.92
CA CYS A 81 -0.95 1.68 9.76
C CYS A 81 -1.36 1.55 8.29
N TRP A 82 -0.65 2.21 7.37
CA TRP A 82 -0.89 2.08 5.93
C TRP A 82 -0.66 0.64 5.46
N THR A 83 0.42 0.01 5.92
CA THR A 83 0.72 -1.39 5.60
C THR A 83 -0.38 -2.34 6.11
N ALA A 84 -0.85 -2.14 7.34
CA ALA A 84 -1.98 -2.89 7.90
C ALA A 84 -3.28 -2.67 7.09
N ALA A 85 -3.54 -1.43 6.66
CA ALA A 85 -4.68 -1.12 5.79
C ALA A 85 -4.61 -1.85 4.44
N ARG A 86 -3.42 -2.04 3.86
CA ARG A 86 -3.23 -2.86 2.66
C ARG A 86 -3.55 -4.33 2.89
N VAL A 87 -3.17 -4.88 4.04
CA VAL A 87 -3.50 -6.27 4.40
C VAL A 87 -5.01 -6.44 4.59
N LEU A 88 -5.67 -5.47 5.24
CA LEU A 88 -7.13 -5.45 5.39
C LEU A 88 -7.82 -5.38 4.02
N TYR A 89 -7.43 -4.42 3.18
CA TYR A 89 -7.94 -4.27 1.81
C TYR A 89 -7.80 -5.57 1.02
N ALA A 90 -6.66 -6.24 1.12
CA ALA A 90 -6.42 -7.51 0.46
C ALA A 90 -7.39 -8.59 0.95
N SER A 91 -7.53 -8.75 2.27
CA SER A 91 -8.44 -9.73 2.89
C SER A 91 -9.89 -9.53 2.45
N GLU A 92 -10.35 -8.28 2.46
CA GLU A 92 -11.70 -7.88 2.02
C GLU A 92 -11.91 -8.21 0.55
N TYR A 93 -10.98 -7.80 -0.32
CA TYR A 93 -11.10 -8.00 -1.76
C TYR A 93 -11.06 -9.49 -2.13
N TYR A 94 -10.21 -10.30 -1.47
CA TYR A 94 -10.17 -11.75 -1.71
C TYR A 94 -11.50 -12.42 -1.38
N THR A 95 -12.21 -11.91 -0.36
CA THR A 95 -13.51 -12.44 0.07
C THR A 95 -14.63 -12.03 -0.86
N ASP A 96 -14.80 -10.73 -1.11
CA ASP A 96 -15.76 -10.18 -2.06
C ASP A 96 -15.26 -8.80 -2.53
N ALA A 97 -15.20 -8.59 -3.85
CA ALA A 97 -14.78 -7.31 -4.43
C ALA A 97 -15.58 -6.10 -3.92
N ARG A 98 -16.83 -6.30 -3.47
CA ARG A 98 -17.68 -5.24 -2.91
C ARG A 98 -17.30 -4.84 -1.48
N LYS A 99 -16.57 -5.69 -0.75
CA LYS A 99 -16.19 -5.45 0.65
C LYS A 99 -14.88 -4.66 0.80
N ARG A 100 -14.17 -4.36 -0.29
CA ARG A 100 -12.85 -3.69 -0.30
C ARG A 100 -12.83 -2.23 0.19
N GLY A 101 -13.99 -1.67 0.51
CA GLY A 101 -14.16 -0.24 0.80
C GLY A 101 -13.38 0.26 2.02
N PRO A 102 -13.51 -0.37 3.20
CA PRO A 102 -12.86 0.10 4.42
C PRO A 102 -11.33 0.13 4.33
N GLY A 103 -10.70 -0.96 3.89
CA GLY A 103 -9.25 -1.00 3.71
C GLY A 103 -8.74 0.01 2.67
N ALA A 104 -9.50 0.22 1.58
CA ALA A 104 -9.17 1.22 0.56
C ALA A 104 -9.27 2.65 1.10
N ALA A 105 -10.33 2.97 1.84
CA ALA A 105 -10.56 4.27 2.43
C ALA A 105 -9.46 4.61 3.45
N LEU A 106 -9.09 3.66 4.32
CA LEU A 106 -8.02 3.85 5.30
C LEU A 106 -6.65 4.05 4.62
N THR A 107 -6.36 3.26 3.58
CA THR A 107 -5.13 3.43 2.78
C THR A 107 -5.03 4.86 2.21
N THR A 108 -6.14 5.34 1.63
CA THR A 108 -6.22 6.65 0.98
C THR A 108 -6.09 7.78 1.99
N LEU A 109 -6.82 7.68 3.12
CA LEU A 109 -6.76 8.67 4.18
C LEU A 109 -5.35 8.84 4.74
N ILE A 110 -4.66 7.74 5.04
CA ILE A 110 -3.28 7.80 5.52
C ILE A 110 -2.35 8.41 4.47
N GLY A 111 -2.52 8.06 3.19
CA GLY A 111 -1.77 8.67 2.09
C GLY A 111 -1.95 10.18 2.01
N ILE A 112 -3.18 10.68 2.15
CA ILE A 112 -3.49 12.12 2.17
C ILE A 112 -2.86 12.81 3.38
N VAL A 113 -2.96 12.20 4.58
CA VAL A 113 -2.36 12.76 5.80
C VAL A 113 -0.84 12.89 5.65
N LEU A 114 -0.17 11.87 5.11
CA LEU A 114 1.26 11.91 4.86
C LEU A 114 1.63 12.97 3.82
N LEU A 115 0.88 13.05 2.71
CA LEU A 115 1.13 14.01 1.65
C LEU A 115 0.97 15.45 2.17
N VAL A 116 -0.21 15.78 2.71
CA VAL A 116 -0.55 17.13 3.17
C VAL A 116 0.34 17.52 4.35
N GLY A 117 0.54 16.63 5.31
CA GLY A 117 1.41 16.89 6.46
C GLY A 117 2.86 17.15 6.05
N GLY A 118 3.38 16.36 5.11
CA GLY A 118 4.72 16.57 4.56
C GLY A 118 4.84 17.89 3.79
N THR A 119 3.83 18.25 2.99
CA THR A 119 3.78 19.55 2.29
C THR A 119 3.73 20.72 3.27
N ILE A 120 2.85 20.67 4.28
CA ILE A 120 2.75 21.73 5.30
C ILE A 120 4.07 21.85 6.06
N GLY A 121 4.64 20.72 6.51
CA GLY A 121 5.95 20.73 7.18
C GLY A 121 7.05 21.35 6.31
N ALA A 122 7.05 21.06 5.01
CA ALA A 122 8.02 21.63 4.08
C ALA A 122 7.84 23.14 3.89
N LEU A 123 6.59 23.62 3.80
CA LEU A 123 6.27 25.04 3.66
C LEU A 123 6.56 25.84 4.94
N LEU A 124 6.38 25.23 6.11
CA LEU A 124 6.54 25.89 7.40
C LEU A 124 7.98 25.89 7.92
N LYS A 125 8.92 25.11 7.35
CA LYS A 125 10.35 25.14 7.76
C LYS A 125 10.91 26.56 7.54
N MET A 126 11.33 27.36 8.53
CA MET A 126 11.87 27.08 9.87
C MET A 126 12.95 26.01 9.85
N TYR A 127 14.18 26.44 9.55
CA TYR A 127 15.40 25.65 9.74
C TYR A 127 15.76 25.57 11.23
#